data_AF-X1LV81-F1
#
_entry.id   AF-X1LV81-F1
#
_cell.length_a   1.000
_cell.length_b   1.000
_cell.length_c   1.000
_cell.angle_alpha   90.00
_cell.angle_beta   90.00
_cell.angle_gamma   90.00
#
_symmetry.space_group_name_H-M   'P 1'
#
loop_
_entity.id
_entity.type
_entity.pdbx_description
1 polymer ?
#
loop_
_entity_poly.entity_id
_entity_poly.type
_entity_poly.pdbx_seq_one_letter_code
_entity_poly.pdbx_strand_id
1 'polypeptide(L)'
;MTPLFGYWPVHTVTDLYFSDLDGNWNFDGDEKFGEVEDSLDLYPDVFVGRLPTNHNYEVCDYVDKINSYLHPVNTDIQIKALFFTSDFDVSGDAYA
;
A
#
# COMPACT_ATOMS: atom_id res chain seq x y z
N MET A 1 -16.50 8.82 -11.33
CA MET A 1 -16.07 7.54 -10.73
C MET A 1 -17.11 7.19 -9.69
N THR A 2 -17.96 6.22 -9.96
CA THR A 2 -19.01 5.79 -9.02
C THR A 2 -18.34 5.16 -7.79
N PRO A 3 -18.69 5.57 -6.56
CA PRO A 3 -18.10 4.96 -5.37
C PRO A 3 -18.51 3.48 -5.29
N LEU A 4 -17.51 2.61 -5.11
CA LEU A 4 -17.64 1.14 -5.07
C LEU A 4 -18.30 0.61 -3.77
N PHE A 5 -18.96 1.48 -2.99
CA PHE A 5 -19.42 1.19 -1.64
C PHE A 5 -20.57 0.16 -1.53
N GLY A 6 -21.11 -0.32 -2.65
CA GLY A 6 -22.31 -1.17 -2.70
C GLY A 6 -22.11 -2.61 -3.19
N TYR A 7 -20.91 -2.99 -3.63
CA TYR A 7 -20.61 -4.34 -4.10
C TYR A 7 -19.51 -4.93 -3.23
N TRP A 8 -19.93 -5.76 -2.27
CA TRP A 8 -19.03 -6.65 -1.56
C TRP A 8 -18.86 -7.94 -2.39
N PRO A 9 -17.62 -8.42 -2.58
CA PRO A 9 -16.36 -7.89 -2.02
C PRO A 9 -15.83 -6.67 -2.79
N VAL A 10 -15.22 -5.72 -2.07
CA VAL A 10 -14.45 -4.64 -2.68
C VAL A 10 -13.13 -5.22 -3.17
N HIS A 11 -13.06 -5.56 -4.46
CA HIS A 11 -11.82 -6.01 -5.09
C HIS A 11 -10.79 -4.88 -5.09
N THR A 12 -9.87 -4.93 -4.13
CA THR A 12 -8.77 -3.96 -4.00
C THR A 12 -7.48 -4.67 -4.34
N VAL A 13 -6.65 -4.04 -5.17
CA VAL A 13 -5.33 -4.56 -5.49
C VAL A 13 -4.44 -4.55 -4.24
N THR A 14 -3.69 -5.63 -4.03
CA THR A 14 -2.78 -5.74 -2.88
C THR A 14 -1.49 -6.48 -3.26
N ASP A 15 -0.40 -6.12 -2.59
CA ASP A 15 0.86 -6.86 -2.63
C ASP A 15 1.01 -7.82 -1.43
N LEU A 16 0.07 -7.78 -0.48
CA LEU A 16 0.14 -8.54 0.77
C LEU A 16 0.17 -10.06 0.54
N TYR A 17 -0.57 -10.55 -0.46
CA TYR A 17 -0.57 -11.96 -0.89
C TYR A 17 0.84 -12.47 -1.26
N PHE A 18 1.71 -11.60 -1.77
CA PHE A 18 3.09 -11.99 -2.11
C PHE A 18 4.04 -11.95 -0.91
N SER A 19 3.63 -11.30 0.18
CA SER A 19 4.45 -11.16 1.39
C SER A 19 4.06 -12.10 2.52
N ASP A 20 2.81 -12.57 2.53
CA ASP A 20 2.23 -13.51 3.48
C ASP A 20 2.27 -14.90 2.84
N LEU A 21 3.23 -15.73 3.27
CA LEU A 21 3.60 -16.98 2.61
C LEU A 21 2.97 -18.20 3.29
N ASP A 22 2.18 -17.99 4.34
CA ASP A 22 1.45 -19.03 5.04
C ASP A 22 -0.07 -18.88 4.91
N GLY A 23 -0.77 -19.86 5.49
CA GLY A 23 -2.21 -20.00 5.31
C GLY A 23 -2.65 -20.33 3.87
N ASN A 24 -3.97 -20.33 3.68
CA ASN A 24 -4.59 -20.41 2.36
C ASN A 24 -5.47 -19.18 2.22
N TRP A 25 -5.11 -18.29 1.29
CA TRP A 25 -5.86 -17.07 1.00
C TRP A 25 -7.21 -17.30 0.33
N ASN A 26 -7.62 -18.54 0.08
CA ASN A 26 -8.96 -18.93 -0.34
C ASN A 26 -9.30 -20.25 0.37
N PHE A 27 -9.29 -20.23 1.70
CA PHE A 27 -9.46 -21.40 2.56
C PHE A 27 -10.86 -21.98 2.47
N ASP A 28 -11.89 -21.14 2.35
CA ASP A 28 -13.28 -21.59 2.24
C ASP A 28 -13.69 -21.92 0.78
N GLY A 29 -12.87 -21.51 -0.19
CA GLY A 29 -12.96 -21.92 -1.59
C GLY A 29 -13.96 -21.12 -2.43
N ASP A 30 -14.33 -19.91 -2.01
CA ASP A 30 -15.35 -19.10 -2.68
C ASP A 30 -14.79 -18.05 -3.68
N GLU A 31 -13.47 -18.05 -3.90
CA GLU A 31 -12.71 -17.14 -4.77
C GLU A 31 -12.66 -15.68 -4.27
N LYS A 32 -13.01 -15.42 -3.01
CA LYS A 32 -12.79 -14.13 -2.34
C LYS A 32 -11.59 -14.26 -1.41
N PHE A 33 -10.49 -13.63 -1.81
CA PHE A 33 -9.21 -13.88 -1.18
C PHE A 33 -8.92 -12.92 -0.04
N GLY A 34 -8.40 -13.43 1.08
CA GLY A 34 -7.93 -12.63 2.20
C GLY A 34 -9.05 -12.09 3.09
N GLU A 35 -10.19 -12.77 3.12
CA GLU A 35 -11.32 -12.38 3.96
C GLU A 35 -11.27 -13.03 5.36
N VAL A 36 -12.17 -12.60 6.25
CA VAL A 36 -12.18 -13.09 7.65
C VAL A 36 -12.46 -14.60 7.69
N GLU A 37 -13.29 -15.08 6.77
CA GLU A 37 -13.64 -16.48 6.56
C GLU A 37 -12.42 -17.35 6.20
N ASP A 38 -11.37 -16.77 5.61
CA ASP A 38 -10.11 -17.47 5.32
C ASP A 38 -9.27 -17.76 6.58
N SER A 39 -9.57 -17.10 7.70
CA SER A 39 -8.86 -17.25 8.98
C SER A 39 -7.35 -16.97 8.90
N LEU A 40 -6.94 -16.10 7.97
CA LEU A 40 -5.57 -15.61 7.84
C LEU A 40 -5.21 -14.62 8.94
N ASP A 41 -3.92 -14.54 9.29
CA ASP A 41 -3.41 -13.55 10.24
C ASP A 41 -3.01 -12.22 9.57
N LEU A 42 -2.77 -12.25 8.26
CA LEU A 42 -2.38 -11.12 7.41
C LEU A 42 -1.05 -10.47 7.80
N TYR A 43 -0.15 -11.24 8.44
CA TYR A 43 1.19 -10.79 8.78
C TYR A 43 2.19 -11.11 7.66
N PRO A 44 2.91 -10.11 7.11
CA PRO A 44 3.96 -10.37 6.14
C PRO A 44 5.11 -11.20 6.73
N ASP A 45 5.46 -12.31 6.10
CA ASP A 45 6.68 -13.08 6.35
C ASP A 45 7.92 -12.40 5.74
N VAL A 46 7.73 -11.74 4.60
CA VAL A 46 8.81 -11.09 3.84
C VAL A 46 8.45 -9.67 3.43
N PHE A 47 9.44 -8.78 3.42
CA PHE A 47 9.25 -7.43 2.91
C PHE A 47 9.15 -7.43 1.38
N VAL A 48 7.95 -7.16 0.87
CA VAL A 48 7.70 -6.94 -0.55
C VAL A 48 7.52 -5.44 -0.82
N GLY A 49 8.17 -4.95 -1.87
CA GLY A 49 8.03 -3.58 -2.35
C GLY A 49 7.75 -3.54 -3.85
N ARG A 50 6.94 -2.57 -4.28
CA ARG A 50 6.57 -2.36 -5.69
C ARG A 50 7.21 -1.09 -6.24
N LEU A 51 7.74 -1.18 -7.46
CA LEU A 51 8.10 -0.03 -8.29
C LEU A 51 6.99 0.20 -9.34
N PRO A 52 6.05 1.14 -9.12
CA PRO A 52 4.96 1.38 -10.05
C PRO A 52 5.42 2.28 -11.21
N THR A 53 6.18 1.70 -12.14
CA THR A 53 6.68 2.40 -13.34
C THR A 53 5.94 1.94 -14.60
N ASN A 54 5.69 2.85 -15.52
CA ASN A 54 5.11 2.57 -16.84
C ASN A 54 6.18 2.43 -17.93
N HIS A 55 7.40 2.94 -17.70
CA HIS A 55 8.47 2.92 -18.69
C HIS A 55 9.83 2.55 -18.07
N ASN A 56 10.71 1.98 -18.89
CA ASN A 56 12.03 1.53 -18.44
C ASN A 56 12.91 2.64 -17.86
N TYR A 57 12.80 3.87 -18.37
CA TYR A 57 13.61 4.99 -17.87
C TYR A 57 13.21 5.40 -16.44
N GLU A 58 11.94 5.22 -16.05
CA GLU A 58 11.46 5.55 -14.71
C GLU A 58 12.06 4.60 -13.65
N VAL A 59 12.43 3.37 -14.05
CA VAL A 59 13.15 2.42 -13.18
C VAL A 59 14.55 2.95 -12.87
N CYS A 60 15.26 3.47 -13.88
CA CYS A 60 16.56 4.11 -13.69
C CYS A 60 16.43 5.30 -12.74
N ASP A 61 15.45 6.18 -12.96
CA ASP A 61 15.18 7.34 -12.09
C ASP A 61 14.91 6.92 -10.65
N TYR A 62 14.19 5.81 -10.44
CA TYR A 62 13.93 5.28 -9.11
C TYR A 62 15.20 4.77 -8.42
N VAL A 63 16.01 3.98 -9.13
CA VAL A 63 17.28 3.44 -8.62
C VAL A 63 18.26 4.57 -8.27
N ASP A 64 18.35 5.59 -9.12
CA ASP A 64 19.21 6.75 -8.88
C ASP A 64 18.81 7.54 -7.62
N LYS A 65 17.50 7.65 -7.36
CA LYS A 65 16.98 8.24 -6.11
C LYS A 65 17.34 7.41 -4.89
N ILE A 66 17.20 6.08 -4.93
CA ILE A 66 17.65 5.21 -3.83
C ILE A 66 19.14 5.42 -3.57
N ASN A 67 19.96 5.37 -4.62
CA ASN A 67 21.41 5.53 -4.49
C ASN A 67 21.78 6.89 -3.88
N SER A 68 21.10 7.97 -4.32
CA SER A 68 21.30 9.31 -3.77
C SER A 68 20.87 9.43 -2.30
N TYR A 69 19.82 8.70 -1.89
CA TYR A 69 19.36 8.65 -0.50
C TYR A 69 20.32 7.86 0.40
N LEU A 70 20.83 6.72 -0.07
CA LEU A 70 21.78 5.87 0.67
C LEU A 70 23.19 6.48 0.74
N HIS A 71 23.58 7.24 -0.28
CA HIS A 71 24.90 7.88 -0.40
C HIS A 71 24.77 9.40 -0.64
N PRO A 72 24.25 10.16 0.33
CA PRO A 72 23.96 11.56 0.15
C PRO A 72 25.23 12.40 0.11
N VAL A 73 25.31 13.33 -0.85
CA VAL A 73 26.35 14.37 -0.88
C VAL A 73 26.05 15.47 0.15
N ASN A 74 24.76 15.73 0.43
CA ASN A 74 24.29 16.70 1.41
C ASN A 74 23.24 16.03 2.32
N THR A 75 23.40 16.18 3.64
CA THR A 75 22.53 15.56 4.67
C THR A 75 21.54 16.54 5.33
N ASP A 76 21.53 17.82 4.93
CA ASP A 76 20.69 18.88 5.53
C ASP A 76 19.19 18.59 5.44
N ILE A 77 18.77 17.79 4.46
CA ILE A 77 17.36 17.40 4.29
C ILE A 77 16.92 16.35 5.31
N GLN A 78 17.85 15.58 5.89
CA GLN A 78 17.54 14.47 6.81
C GLN A 78 17.02 14.95 8.17
N ILE A 79 17.23 16.23 8.51
CA ILE A 79 16.74 16.86 9.74
C ILE A 79 15.46 17.67 9.54
N LYS A 80 14.83 17.59 8.35
CA LYS A 80 13.62 18.34 8.01
C LYS A 80 12.44 17.40 7.88
N ALA A 81 11.32 17.76 8.51
CA ALA A 81 10.06 17.05 8.41
C ALA A 81 8.94 18.01 7.96
N LEU A 82 8.02 17.52 7.13
CA LEU A 82 6.79 18.21 6.76
C LEU A 82 5.63 17.52 7.48
N PHE A 83 4.91 18.28 8.31
CA PHE A 83 3.64 17.84 8.90
C PHE A 83 2.51 18.58 8.18
N PHE A 84 1.53 17.84 7.67
CA PHE A 84 0.39 18.38 6.94
C PHE A 84 -0.89 17.71 7.45
N THR A 85 -1.97 18.47 7.58
CA THR A 85 -3.31 17.97 7.92
C THR A 85 -4.33 18.50 6.91
N SER A 86 -5.32 17.69 6.58
CA SER A 86 -6.54 18.18 5.96
C SER A 86 -7.43 18.85 7.00
N ASP A 87 -8.28 19.77 6.57
CA ASP A 87 -9.38 20.28 7.40
C ASP A 87 -10.45 19.19 7.49
N PHE A 88 -10.79 18.77 8.70
CA PHE A 88 -11.69 17.64 8.96
C PHE A 88 -13.06 18.07 9.49
N ASP A 89 -13.24 19.33 9.88
CA ASP A 89 -14.44 19.79 10.56
C ASP A 89 -15.24 20.75 9.66
N VAL A 90 -16.10 20.16 8.83
CA VAL A 90 -17.09 20.89 8.02
C VAL A 90 -18.48 20.33 8.32
N SER A 91 -19.45 21.22 8.53
CA SER A 91 -20.85 20.86 8.76
C SER A 91 -21.36 19.88 7.69
N GLY A 92 -21.60 18.62 8.06
CA GLY A 92 -22.08 17.55 7.18
C GLY A 92 -21.08 16.43 6.89
N ASP A 93 -19.99 16.31 7.65
CA ASP A 93 -19.13 15.13 7.65
C ASP A 93 -19.78 13.95 8.40
N ALA A 94 -19.17 12.76 8.32
CA ALA A 94 -19.77 11.51 8.81
C ALA A 94 -19.98 11.46 10.35
N TYR A 95 -19.56 12.50 11.08
CA TYR A 95 -19.73 12.63 12.52
C TYR A 95 -20.50 13.90 12.96
N ALA A 96 -21.11 14.65 12.02
CA ALA A 96 -22.01 15.79 12.29
C ALA A 96 -23.50 15.43 12.18
#